data_AF-A0A2K5KIS7-F1
#
_entry.id   AF-A0A2K5KIS7-F1
#
_cell.length_a   1.000
_cell.length_b   1.000
_cell.length_c   1.000
_cell.angle_alpha   90.00
_cell.angle_beta   90.00
_cell.angle_gamma   90.00
#
_symmetry.space_group_name_H-M   'P 1'
#
loop_
_entity.id
_entity.type
_entity.pdbx_description
1 polymer ?
#
loop_
_entity_poly.entity_id
_entity_poly.type
_entity_poly.pdbx_seq_one_letter_code
_entity_poly.pdbx_strand_id
1 'polypeptide(L)'
;MSPWAAGGGRCGWGRLRCPVPLPRPGAPVGGVAVSVFSGDRLCDRIVHVPTARFLEQFRSECHFFNGTERVRLLDRYIYNQEEYVRYDSDVGEFRAVTELGRRSAEYMNSQKDYLEDSRAAVDTYCRHNYGVGESFTVQRRVQPKVTVYPAKTQPLQHHTLLVCSVNGFYPGSIEVRWFRNGQEEKAGVVSTGLIQNGDWTFQTLVMLETVPRSGEVYTCQVEHPSVTSPLTVEWRARSESAQSKMLSGVGGFVLGLLFLGVGLFIYFRNQKGHSGLQPTGLLS
;
A
#
# COMPACT_ATOMS: atom_id res chain seq x y z
N MET A 1 29.42 50.93 -40.82
CA MET A 1 28.58 52.08 -41.20
C MET A 1 27.12 51.65 -41.07
N SER A 2 26.42 52.25 -40.11
CA SER A 2 24.97 52.18 -39.97
C SER A 2 24.24 52.78 -41.17
N PRO A 3 22.96 52.45 -41.36
CA PRO A 3 21.99 53.43 -41.80
C PRO A 3 20.90 53.55 -40.74
N TRP A 4 21.02 54.59 -39.90
CA TRP A 4 19.91 55.15 -39.13
C TRP A 4 19.57 56.51 -39.75
N ALA A 5 18.31 56.71 -40.11
CA ALA A 5 17.56 57.97 -40.06
C ALA A 5 16.12 57.64 -40.45
N ALA A 6 15.05 58.14 -39.84
CA ALA A 6 14.83 58.92 -38.64
C ALA A 6 13.33 58.73 -38.31
N GLY A 7 12.93 58.87 -37.05
CA GLY A 7 11.52 58.80 -36.69
C GLY A 7 11.31 58.98 -35.21
N GLY A 8 11.37 60.23 -34.75
CA GLY A 8 11.05 60.60 -33.37
C GLY A 8 9.60 60.22 -33.05
N GLY A 9 9.44 59.29 -32.11
CA GLY A 9 8.19 59.04 -31.41
C GLY A 9 8.51 58.92 -29.93
N ARG A 10 8.16 59.94 -29.15
CA ARG A 10 8.18 59.85 -27.69
C ARG A 10 7.17 58.78 -27.28
N CYS A 11 7.62 57.56 -27.02
CA CYS A 11 6.84 56.65 -26.20
C CYS A 11 6.96 57.12 -24.76
N GLY A 12 5.97 57.90 -24.32
CA GLY A 12 5.88 58.39 -22.96
C GLY A 12 6.02 57.24 -21.97
N TRP A 13 6.82 57.46 -20.94
CA TRP A 13 6.87 56.63 -19.74
C TRP A 13 5.56 56.79 -18.95
N GLY A 14 4.44 56.39 -19.54
CA GLY A 14 3.21 56.12 -18.82
C GLY A 14 3.36 54.76 -18.17
N ARG A 15 3.38 54.68 -16.84
CA ARG A 15 3.13 53.42 -16.14
C ARG A 15 1.73 52.95 -16.52
N LEU A 16 1.58 52.20 -17.61
CA LEU A 16 0.38 51.45 -17.92
C LEU A 16 0.30 50.31 -16.89
N ARG A 17 -0.26 50.62 -15.72
CA ARG A 17 -0.64 49.61 -14.73
C ARG A 17 -1.87 48.92 -15.29
N CYS A 18 -1.69 47.77 -15.92
CA CYS A 18 -2.81 46.83 -16.02
C CYS A 18 -3.21 46.43 -14.59
N PRO A 19 -4.51 46.38 -14.24
CA PRO A 19 -4.92 45.86 -12.95
C PRO A 19 -4.44 44.42 -12.88
N VAL A 20 -3.48 44.13 -11.99
CA VAL A 20 -3.07 42.75 -11.70
C VAL A 20 -4.34 42.08 -11.17
N PRO A 21 -4.93 41.10 -11.89
CA PRO A 21 -6.07 40.38 -11.35
C PRO A 21 -5.60 39.75 -10.04
N LEU A 22 -6.37 39.95 -8.97
CA LEU A 22 -6.10 39.31 -7.68
C LEU A 22 -5.82 37.82 -7.94
N PRO A 23 -4.77 37.23 -7.33
CA PRO A 23 -4.45 35.83 -7.55
C PRO A 23 -5.70 35.01 -7.29
N ARG A 24 -6.14 34.24 -8.30
CA ARG A 24 -7.26 33.31 -8.11
C ARG A 24 -6.91 32.39 -6.95
N PRO A 25 -7.86 32.02 -6.08
CA PRO A 25 -7.61 31.05 -5.01
C PRO A 25 -7.00 29.77 -5.63
N GLY A 26 -5.77 29.42 -5.22
CA GLY A 26 -5.02 28.28 -5.77
C GLY A 26 -3.93 28.61 -6.80
N ALA A 27 -3.70 29.89 -7.13
CA ALA A 27 -2.58 30.26 -7.99
C ALA A 27 -1.22 29.94 -7.31
N PRO A 28 -0.26 29.32 -8.02
CA PRO A 28 1.04 28.99 -7.45
C PRO A 28 1.78 30.26 -7.04
N VAL A 29 2.15 30.33 -5.76
CA VAL A 29 2.95 31.42 -5.19
C VAL A 29 4.34 31.37 -5.85
N GLY A 30 4.66 32.33 -6.71
CA GLY A 30 6.01 32.50 -7.28
C GLY A 30 6.15 32.47 -8.82
N GLY A 31 5.05 32.40 -9.59
CA GLY A 31 5.12 32.51 -11.06
C GLY A 31 5.24 33.94 -11.58
N VAL A 32 5.88 34.13 -12.74
CA VAL A 32 5.92 35.42 -13.46
C VAL A 32 4.77 35.47 -14.47
N ALA A 33 4.06 36.59 -14.58
CA ALA A 33 3.02 36.78 -15.58
C ALA A 33 3.55 37.67 -16.71
N VAL A 34 3.48 37.19 -17.96
CA VAL A 34 3.90 37.96 -19.14
C VAL A 34 2.67 38.31 -19.97
N SER A 35 2.53 39.59 -20.32
CA SER A 35 1.49 40.06 -21.25
C SER A 35 1.93 39.79 -22.69
N VAL A 36 1.07 39.11 -23.47
CA VAL A 36 1.31 38.88 -24.90
C VAL A 36 0.43 39.83 -25.69
N PHE A 37 1.04 40.66 -26.54
CA PHE A 37 0.34 41.52 -27.48
C PHE A 37 -0.18 40.70 -28.66
N SER A 38 -1.49 40.45 -28.69
CA SER A 38 -2.22 40.08 -29.89
C SER A 38 -2.98 41.32 -30.32
N GLY A 39 -2.72 41.83 -31.52
CA GLY A 39 -3.14 43.15 -32.02
C GLY A 39 -4.54 43.59 -31.59
N ASP A 40 -4.61 44.87 -31.27
CA ASP A 40 -5.76 45.72 -30.93
C ASP A 40 -6.16 45.86 -29.44
N ARG A 41 -5.72 45.00 -28.51
CA ARG A 41 -5.88 45.26 -27.05
C ARG A 41 -4.66 44.85 -26.22
N LEU A 42 -4.11 45.83 -25.48
CA LEU A 42 -3.12 45.60 -24.44
C LEU A 42 -3.75 44.77 -23.30
N CYS A 43 -3.09 43.72 -22.84
CA CYS A 43 -3.47 42.90 -21.68
C CYS A 43 -4.62 41.88 -21.85
N ASP A 44 -5.05 41.53 -23.07
CA ASP A 44 -6.06 40.48 -23.30
C ASP A 44 -5.54 39.05 -23.06
N ARG A 45 -4.21 38.84 -23.06
CA ARG A 45 -3.60 37.52 -22.84
C ARG A 45 -2.45 37.60 -21.83
N ILE A 46 -2.68 37.06 -20.64
CA ILE A 46 -1.65 36.88 -19.60
C ILE A 46 -1.20 35.43 -19.64
N VAL A 47 0.09 35.20 -19.90
CA VAL A 47 0.71 33.88 -19.79
C VAL A 47 1.35 33.78 -18.41
N HIS A 48 0.87 32.83 -17.62
CA HIS A 48 1.56 32.43 -16.39
C HIS A 48 2.77 31.59 -16.75
N VAL A 49 3.96 32.11 -16.47
CA VAL A 49 5.21 31.38 -16.54
C VAL A 49 5.42 30.70 -15.19
N PRO A 50 5.30 29.37 -15.11
CA PRO A 50 5.61 28.67 -13.87
C PRO A 50 7.07 28.93 -13.50
N THR A 51 7.35 29.03 -12.20
CA THR A 51 8.72 29.16 -11.70
C THR A 51 9.58 28.02 -12.25
N ALA A 52 10.73 28.35 -12.84
CA ALA A 52 11.66 27.34 -13.31
C ALA A 52 12.07 26.45 -12.12
N ARG A 53 11.89 25.14 -12.29
CA ARG A 53 12.33 24.13 -11.32
C ARG A 53 13.36 23.26 -12.00
N PHE A 54 14.50 23.12 -11.33
CA PHE A 54 15.60 22.27 -11.76
C PHE A 54 15.84 21.25 -10.66
N LEU A 55 15.99 19.99 -11.04
CA LEU A 55 16.23 18.88 -10.13
C LEU A 55 17.44 18.11 -10.65
N GLU A 56 18.42 17.83 -9.80
CA GLU A 56 19.51 16.90 -10.09
C GLU A 56 19.34 15.70 -9.17
N GLN A 57 19.39 14.49 -9.72
CA GLN A 57 19.27 13.25 -8.97
C GLN A 57 20.45 12.33 -9.31
N PHE A 58 21.00 11.73 -8.26
CA PHE A 58 21.98 10.66 -8.39
C PHE A 58 21.37 9.37 -7.86
N ARG A 59 21.51 8.27 -8.61
CA ARG A 59 21.09 6.94 -8.17
C ARG A 59 22.27 5.98 -8.27
N SER A 60 22.62 5.37 -7.14
CA SER A 60 23.57 4.27 -7.07
C SER A 60 22.79 2.97 -6.85
N GLU A 61 22.81 2.09 -7.83
CA GLU A 61 22.03 0.86 -7.84
C GLU A 61 22.96 -0.35 -7.83
N CYS A 62 22.90 -1.17 -6.77
CA CYS A 62 23.59 -2.45 -6.69
C CYS A 62 22.61 -3.58 -7.01
N HIS A 63 22.84 -4.28 -8.12
CA HIS A 63 22.04 -5.41 -8.57
C HIS A 63 22.75 -6.70 -8.19
N PHE A 64 22.14 -7.48 -7.30
CA PHE A 64 22.69 -8.69 -6.70
C PHE A 64 22.09 -9.93 -7.35
N PHE A 65 22.94 -10.86 -7.79
CA PHE A 65 22.53 -12.12 -8.38
C PHE A 65 23.18 -13.28 -7.61
N ASN A 66 22.33 -14.21 -7.16
CA ASN A 66 22.74 -15.36 -6.34
C ASN A 66 23.59 -14.92 -5.12
N GLY A 67 23.04 -14.03 -4.30
CA GLY A 67 23.78 -13.37 -3.22
C GLY A 67 24.77 -12.34 -3.79
N THR A 68 26.06 -12.48 -3.49
CA THR A 68 27.13 -11.56 -3.92
C THR A 68 28.07 -12.15 -4.98
N GLU A 69 27.71 -13.32 -5.53
CA GLU A 69 28.49 -14.01 -6.57
C GLU A 69 28.70 -13.11 -7.79
N ARG A 70 27.60 -12.55 -8.31
CA ARG A 70 27.62 -11.52 -9.35
C ARG A 70 26.92 -10.27 -8.85
N VAL A 71 27.64 -9.15 -8.92
CA VAL A 71 27.14 -7.83 -8.52
C VAL A 71 27.39 -6.86 -9.66
N ARG A 72 26.35 -6.11 -10.03
CA ARG A 72 26.45 -5.01 -11.01
C ARG A 72 26.10 -3.70 -10.34
N LEU A 73 26.98 -2.72 -10.47
CA LEU A 73 26.77 -1.35 -10.00
C LEU A 73 26.38 -0.47 -11.18
N LEU A 74 25.29 0.29 -11.02
CA LEU A 74 24.88 1.36 -11.92
C LEU A 74 24.81 2.67 -11.15
N ASP A 75 25.69 3.60 -11.50
CA ASP A 75 25.62 4.98 -11.02
C ASP A 75 25.03 5.86 -12.12
N ARG A 76 23.87 6.46 -11.84
CA ARG A 76 23.07 7.23 -12.81
C ARG A 76 22.99 8.69 -12.38
N TYR A 77 23.29 9.57 -13.32
CA TYR A 77 23.16 11.03 -13.18
C TYR A 77 21.97 11.50 -14.00
N ILE A 78 21.02 12.14 -13.33
CA ILE A 78 19.70 12.45 -13.88
C ILE A 78 19.41 13.93 -13.64
N TYR A 79 19.31 14.67 -14.75
CA TYR A 79 18.88 16.06 -14.73
C TYR A 79 17.40 16.13 -15.05
N ASN A 80 16.62 16.62 -14.10
CA ASN A 80 15.17 16.58 -14.02
C ASN A 80 14.63 15.14 -14.06
N GLN A 81 14.41 14.61 -15.25
CA GLN A 81 13.94 13.24 -15.49
C GLN A 81 14.74 12.57 -16.62
N GLU A 82 15.77 13.25 -17.14
CA GLU A 82 16.61 12.78 -18.22
C GLU A 82 17.94 12.29 -17.62
N GLU A 83 18.15 10.99 -17.70
CA GLU A 83 19.44 10.40 -17.38
C GLU A 83 20.45 10.79 -18.46
N TYR A 84 21.50 11.52 -18.08
CA TYR A 84 22.44 12.09 -19.05
C TYR A 84 23.81 11.40 -19.01
N VAL A 85 24.26 10.87 -17.87
CA VAL A 85 25.47 10.06 -17.72
C VAL A 85 25.20 8.84 -16.86
N ARG A 86 25.82 7.71 -17.22
CA ARG A 86 25.80 6.48 -16.44
C ARG A 86 27.19 5.87 -16.33
N TYR A 87 27.58 5.43 -15.14
CA TYR A 87 28.62 4.43 -14.98
C TYR A 87 27.98 3.05 -14.80
N ASP A 88 28.53 2.06 -15.50
CA ASP A 88 28.07 0.68 -15.46
C ASP A 88 29.26 -0.23 -15.21
N SER A 89 29.25 -0.99 -14.12
CA SER A 89 30.37 -1.86 -13.77
C SER A 89 30.66 -2.94 -14.81
N ASP A 90 29.64 -3.37 -15.56
CA ASP A 90 29.82 -4.35 -16.64
C ASP A 90 30.59 -3.73 -17.84
N VAL A 91 30.60 -2.39 -17.95
CA VAL A 91 31.33 -1.64 -18.97
C VAL A 91 32.66 -1.08 -18.43
N GLY A 92 32.69 -0.67 -17.16
CA GLY A 92 33.88 -0.20 -16.45
C GLY A 92 34.26 1.27 -16.71
N GLU A 93 33.34 2.08 -17.25
CA GLU A 93 33.53 3.51 -17.50
C GLU A 93 32.21 4.28 -17.59
N PHE A 94 32.30 5.62 -17.51
CA PHE A 94 31.15 6.52 -17.66
C PHE A 94 30.78 6.66 -19.13
N ARG A 95 29.50 6.55 -19.44
CA ARG A 95 28.93 6.74 -20.77
C ARG A 95 27.85 7.80 -20.74
N ALA A 96 27.91 8.71 -21.71
CA ALA A 96 26.83 9.63 -21.96
C ALA A 96 25.61 8.85 -22.48
N VAL A 97 24.49 8.97 -21.76
CA VAL A 97 23.20 8.38 -22.18
C VAL A 97 22.50 9.32 -23.14
N THR A 98 22.66 10.63 -22.95
CA THR A 98 22.18 11.67 -23.87
C THR A 98 23.28 12.68 -24.17
N GLU A 99 23.04 13.55 -25.15
CA GLU A 99 24.03 14.52 -25.61
C GLU A 99 24.54 15.44 -24.49
N LEU A 100 23.65 15.79 -23.56
CA LEU A 100 23.97 16.62 -22.39
C LEU A 100 25.17 16.05 -21.60
N GLY A 101 25.28 14.72 -21.53
CA GLY A 101 26.31 14.05 -20.75
C GLY A 101 27.64 13.81 -21.45
N ARG A 102 27.79 14.14 -22.74
CA ARG A 102 29.02 13.86 -23.50
C ARG A 102 30.26 14.39 -22.80
N ARG A 103 30.26 15.69 -22.48
CA ARG A 103 31.40 16.35 -21.80
C ARG A 103 31.62 15.81 -20.39
N SER A 104 30.53 15.51 -19.67
CA SER A 104 30.62 14.97 -18.31
C SER A 104 31.25 13.58 -18.30
N ALA A 105 30.85 12.69 -19.22
CA ALA A 105 31.44 11.36 -19.34
C ALA A 105 32.92 11.42 -19.73
N GLU A 106 33.30 12.24 -20.72
CA GLU A 106 34.71 12.46 -21.09
C GLU A 106 35.53 12.95 -19.90
N TYR A 107 35.03 13.97 -19.18
CA TYR A 107 35.71 14.51 -18.00
C TYR A 107 35.85 13.48 -16.87
N MET A 108 34.80 12.75 -16.54
CA MET A 108 34.83 11.71 -15.51
C MET A 108 35.79 10.58 -15.87
N ASN A 109 35.81 10.13 -17.13
CA ASN A 109 36.75 9.10 -17.58
C ASN A 109 38.21 9.59 -17.65
N SER A 110 38.44 10.89 -17.81
CA SER A 110 39.79 11.48 -17.80
C SER A 110 40.41 11.51 -16.40
N GLN A 111 39.59 11.49 -15.35
CA GLN A 111 40.03 11.46 -13.96
C GLN A 111 40.26 10.02 -13.52
N LYS A 112 41.53 9.56 -13.57
CA LYS A 112 41.90 8.16 -13.29
C LYS A 112 41.45 7.70 -11.90
N ASP A 113 41.71 8.50 -10.87
CA ASP A 113 41.38 8.13 -9.49
C ASP A 113 39.88 7.91 -9.31
N TYR A 114 39.07 8.81 -9.90
CA TYR A 114 37.61 8.72 -9.84
C TYR A 114 37.06 7.49 -10.57
N LEU A 115 37.63 7.16 -11.73
CA LEU A 115 37.25 5.98 -12.51
C LEU A 115 37.64 4.68 -11.80
N GLU A 116 38.83 4.62 -11.19
CA GLU A 116 39.26 3.47 -10.37
C GLU A 116 38.40 3.31 -9.11
N ASP A 117 38.06 4.39 -8.42
CA ASP A 117 37.14 4.35 -7.27
C ASP A 117 35.76 3.79 -7.69
N SER A 118 35.26 4.20 -8.86
CA SER A 118 33.99 3.71 -9.42
C SER A 118 34.05 2.22 -9.78
N ARG A 119 35.21 1.72 -10.22
CA ARG A 119 35.47 0.29 -10.44
C ARG A 119 35.51 -0.49 -9.13
N ALA A 120 36.19 0.05 -8.13
CA ALA A 120 36.28 -0.57 -6.81
C ALA A 120 34.95 -0.57 -6.05
N ALA A 121 34.03 0.36 -6.35
CA ALA A 121 32.74 0.51 -5.65
C ALA A 121 31.85 -0.75 -5.70
N VAL A 122 32.02 -1.64 -6.68
CA VAL A 122 31.32 -2.94 -6.67
C VAL A 122 31.66 -3.74 -5.39
N ASP A 123 32.92 -3.73 -4.98
CA ASP A 123 33.37 -4.42 -3.78
C ASP A 123 33.23 -3.55 -2.53
N THR A 124 33.77 -2.33 -2.58
CA THR A 124 33.89 -1.45 -1.41
C THR A 124 32.56 -0.87 -0.96
N TYR A 125 31.60 -0.72 -1.88
CA TYR A 125 30.26 -0.22 -1.60
C TYR A 125 29.21 -1.32 -1.69
N CYS A 126 29.00 -1.96 -2.85
CA CYS A 126 27.88 -2.89 -3.01
C CYS A 126 28.03 -4.16 -2.15
N ARG A 127 29.13 -4.91 -2.30
CA ARG A 127 29.34 -6.14 -1.52
C ARG A 127 29.48 -5.86 -0.04
N HIS A 128 30.20 -4.79 0.32
CA HIS A 128 30.33 -4.35 1.70
C HIS A 128 28.95 -4.09 2.34
N ASN A 129 28.11 -3.25 1.72
CA ASN A 129 26.79 -2.92 2.27
C ASN A 129 25.83 -4.11 2.26
N TYR A 130 25.93 -5.02 1.28
CA TYR A 130 25.19 -6.27 1.31
C TYR A 130 25.52 -7.06 2.58
N GLY A 131 26.81 -7.26 2.88
CA GLY A 131 27.24 -7.97 4.09
C GLY A 131 26.78 -7.30 5.39
N VAL A 132 26.80 -5.96 5.44
CA VAL A 132 26.29 -5.20 6.59
C VAL A 132 24.77 -5.38 6.74
N GLY A 133 24.03 -5.32 5.64
CA GLY A 133 22.57 -5.33 5.61
C GLY A 133 21.92 -6.72 5.64
N GLU A 134 22.67 -7.77 5.30
CA GLU A 134 22.13 -9.10 5.00
C GLU A 134 21.26 -9.66 6.14
N SER A 135 21.75 -9.56 7.37
CA SER A 135 21.09 -10.12 8.55
C SER A 135 19.68 -9.56 8.81
N PHE A 136 19.45 -8.27 8.52
CA PHE A 136 18.18 -7.60 8.82
C PHE A 136 17.36 -7.21 7.59
N THR A 137 17.89 -7.41 6.38
CA THR A 137 17.16 -7.20 5.12
C THR A 137 16.92 -8.53 4.41
N VAL A 138 17.95 -9.16 3.85
CA VAL A 138 17.85 -10.38 3.04
C VAL A 138 17.33 -11.58 3.84
N GLN A 139 17.85 -11.78 5.05
CA GLN A 139 17.48 -12.90 5.92
C GLN A 139 16.22 -12.63 6.73
N ARG A 140 15.70 -11.39 6.73
CA ARG A 140 14.51 -11.01 7.49
C ARG A 140 13.31 -11.85 7.05
N ARG A 141 12.57 -12.37 8.03
CA ARG A 141 11.32 -13.11 7.83
C ARG A 141 10.26 -12.59 8.79
N VAL A 142 9.10 -12.22 8.27
CA VAL A 142 7.93 -11.80 9.05
C VAL A 142 6.73 -12.60 8.58
N GLN A 143 6.07 -13.28 9.52
CA GLN A 143 4.95 -14.16 9.21
C GLN A 143 3.70 -13.38 8.80
N PRO A 144 2.98 -13.81 7.75
CA PRO A 144 1.71 -13.21 7.38
C PRO A 144 0.65 -13.48 8.43
N LYS A 145 -0.16 -12.46 8.70
CA LYS A 145 -1.45 -12.66 9.36
C LYS A 145 -2.51 -12.88 8.29
N VAL A 146 -3.23 -13.99 8.41
CA VAL A 146 -4.22 -14.45 7.42
C VAL A 146 -5.62 -14.33 8.03
N THR A 147 -6.53 -13.70 7.32
CA THR A 147 -7.93 -13.58 7.72
C THR A 147 -8.84 -13.82 6.54
N VAL A 148 -9.90 -14.60 6.74
CA VAL A 148 -10.90 -14.89 5.72
C VAL A 148 -12.25 -14.34 6.16
N TYR A 149 -12.90 -13.57 5.29
CA TYR A 149 -14.21 -13.00 5.55
C TYR A 149 -15.01 -12.79 4.26
N PRO A 150 -16.36 -12.84 4.31
CA PRO A 150 -17.18 -12.46 3.19
C PRO A 150 -17.23 -10.93 3.08
N ALA A 151 -17.00 -10.39 1.88
CA ALA A 151 -17.26 -8.98 1.59
C ALA A 151 -18.78 -8.75 1.45
N LYS A 152 -19.26 -7.63 1.96
CA LYS A 152 -20.66 -7.22 1.80
C LYS A 152 -20.91 -6.84 0.33
N THR A 153 -21.55 -7.72 -0.42
CA THR A 153 -22.08 -7.43 -1.76
C THR A 153 -23.48 -6.83 -1.65
N GLN A 154 -23.95 -6.13 -2.70
CA GLN A 154 -25.31 -5.58 -2.70
C GLN A 154 -26.34 -6.72 -2.57
N PRO A 155 -27.48 -6.53 -1.85
CA PRO A 155 -28.45 -7.58 -1.55
C PRO A 155 -29.04 -8.34 -2.75
N LEU A 156 -28.89 -7.79 -3.96
CA LEU A 156 -29.42 -8.33 -5.22
C LEU A 156 -28.49 -9.34 -5.90
N GLN A 157 -27.25 -9.50 -5.43
CA GLN A 157 -26.31 -10.46 -6.00
C GLN A 157 -26.35 -11.78 -5.20
N HIS A 158 -26.74 -12.87 -5.87
CA HIS A 158 -26.62 -14.24 -5.32
C HIS A 158 -25.16 -14.70 -5.14
N HIS A 159 -24.19 -13.88 -5.58
CA HIS A 159 -22.77 -14.14 -5.50
C HIS A 159 -22.18 -13.51 -4.23
N THR A 160 -21.46 -14.32 -3.47
CA THR A 160 -20.68 -13.92 -2.31
C THR A 160 -19.22 -13.81 -2.73
N LEU A 161 -18.59 -12.69 -2.40
CA LEU A 161 -17.15 -12.52 -2.56
C LEU A 161 -16.45 -12.88 -1.26
N LEU A 162 -15.70 -13.98 -1.24
CA LEU A 162 -14.84 -14.34 -0.10
C LEU A 162 -13.48 -13.68 -0.27
N VAL A 163 -12.99 -13.03 0.79
CA VAL A 163 -11.71 -12.32 0.78
C VAL A 163 -10.75 -13.02 1.72
N CYS A 164 -9.61 -13.45 1.19
CA CYS A 164 -8.45 -13.84 1.98
C CYS A 164 -7.48 -12.66 2.05
N SER A 165 -7.44 -12.01 3.22
CA SER A 165 -6.54 -10.91 3.51
C SER A 165 -5.28 -11.43 4.18
N VAL A 166 -4.16 -11.26 3.50
CA VAL A 166 -2.83 -11.68 3.93
C VAL A 166 -1.99 -10.44 4.14
N ASN A 167 -1.61 -10.13 5.38
CA ASN A 167 -0.99 -8.85 5.72
C ASN A 167 0.23 -8.98 6.64
N GLY A 168 1.09 -7.96 6.59
CA GLY A 168 2.21 -7.76 7.53
C GLY A 168 3.39 -8.70 7.33
N PHE A 169 3.59 -9.25 6.12
CA PHE A 169 4.64 -10.23 5.86
C PHE A 169 5.86 -9.66 5.15
N TYR A 170 6.98 -10.37 5.24
CA TYR A 170 8.24 -10.08 4.54
C TYR A 170 9.07 -11.38 4.41
N PRO A 171 9.71 -11.67 3.27
CA PRO A 171 9.81 -10.87 2.03
C PRO A 171 8.52 -10.86 1.21
N GLY A 172 8.51 -10.18 0.06
CA GLY A 172 7.32 -10.08 -0.79
C GLY A 172 6.91 -11.36 -1.52
N SER A 173 7.79 -12.37 -1.60
CA SER A 173 7.51 -13.64 -2.27
C SER A 173 6.51 -14.46 -1.45
N ILE A 174 5.32 -14.68 -2.01
CA ILE A 174 4.21 -15.37 -1.35
C ILE A 174 3.35 -16.12 -2.37
N GLU A 175 2.80 -17.26 -1.97
CA GLU A 175 1.80 -17.98 -2.77
C GLU A 175 0.52 -18.13 -1.94
N VAL A 176 -0.62 -17.81 -2.54
CA VAL A 176 -1.93 -17.84 -1.88
C VAL A 176 -2.91 -18.57 -2.79
N ARG A 177 -3.52 -19.63 -2.26
CA ARG A 177 -4.42 -20.53 -3.00
C ARG A 177 -5.75 -20.67 -2.27
N TRP A 178 -6.81 -20.81 -3.06
CA TRP A 178 -8.14 -21.14 -2.56
C TRP A 178 -8.42 -22.62 -2.75
N PHE A 179 -9.09 -23.21 -1.78
CA PHE A 179 -9.61 -24.56 -1.85
C PHE A 179 -11.09 -24.57 -1.50
N ARG A 180 -11.87 -25.39 -2.21
CA ARG A 180 -13.27 -25.68 -1.92
C ARG A 180 -13.40 -27.17 -1.64
N ASN A 181 -13.84 -27.53 -0.43
CA ASN A 181 -13.94 -28.92 0.02
C ASN A 181 -12.65 -29.76 -0.23
N GLY A 182 -11.49 -29.11 -0.09
CA GLY A 182 -10.18 -29.74 -0.29
C GLY A 182 -9.67 -29.77 -1.73
N GLN A 183 -10.44 -29.32 -2.72
CA GLN A 183 -9.99 -29.19 -4.11
C GLN A 183 -9.58 -27.75 -4.41
N GLU A 184 -8.45 -27.55 -5.09
CA GLU A 184 -7.97 -26.21 -5.45
C GLU A 184 -8.97 -25.52 -6.39
N GLU A 185 -9.40 -24.31 -6.03
CA GLU A 185 -10.32 -23.49 -6.80
C GLU A 185 -9.55 -22.36 -7.48
N LYS A 186 -9.63 -22.31 -8.81
CA LYS A 186 -8.99 -21.27 -9.63
C LYS A 186 -10.01 -20.39 -10.34
N ALA A 187 -11.22 -20.90 -10.57
CA ALA A 187 -12.26 -20.14 -11.22
C ALA A 187 -12.80 -19.07 -10.25
N GLY A 188 -12.96 -17.83 -10.74
CA GLY A 188 -13.43 -16.72 -9.92
C GLY A 188 -12.43 -16.21 -8.89
N VAL A 189 -11.17 -16.65 -8.93
CA VAL A 189 -10.10 -16.15 -8.05
C VAL A 189 -9.45 -14.91 -8.66
N VAL A 190 -9.37 -13.83 -7.89
CA VAL A 190 -8.76 -12.56 -8.28
C VAL A 190 -7.81 -12.09 -7.18
N SER A 191 -6.58 -11.71 -7.56
CA SER A 191 -5.57 -11.16 -6.65
C SER A 191 -5.36 -9.67 -6.91
N THR A 192 -5.15 -8.88 -5.85
CA THR A 192 -4.71 -7.48 -5.99
C THR A 192 -3.27 -7.34 -6.44
N GLY A 193 -2.49 -8.44 -6.43
CA GLY A 193 -1.04 -8.38 -6.48
C GLY A 193 -0.44 -7.88 -5.16
N LEU A 194 0.88 -7.80 -5.14
CA LEU A 194 1.66 -7.43 -3.96
C LEU A 194 1.61 -5.91 -3.71
N ILE A 195 1.22 -5.52 -2.50
CA ILE A 195 1.13 -4.12 -2.07
C ILE A 195 2.25 -3.84 -1.06
N GLN A 196 2.99 -2.75 -1.27
CA GLN A 196 4.03 -2.28 -0.35
C GLN A 196 3.44 -1.28 0.65
N ASN A 197 3.61 -1.55 1.95
CA ASN A 197 3.04 -0.72 3.02
C ASN A 197 3.91 0.50 3.37
N GLY A 198 5.19 0.48 3.02
CA GLY A 198 6.16 1.51 3.40
C GLY A 198 6.80 1.31 4.78
N ASP A 199 6.46 0.25 5.51
CA ASP A 199 6.96 -0.10 6.84
C ASP A 199 7.79 -1.39 6.86
N TRP A 200 8.37 -1.76 5.71
CA TRP A 200 9.07 -3.05 5.49
C TRP A 200 8.17 -4.28 5.56
N THR A 201 6.87 -4.13 5.37
CA THR A 201 5.94 -5.25 5.17
C THR A 201 5.15 -5.13 3.89
N PHE A 202 4.59 -6.25 3.48
CA PHE A 202 3.71 -6.38 2.33
C PHE A 202 2.31 -6.83 2.73
N GLN A 203 1.36 -6.63 1.83
CA GLN A 203 0.02 -7.20 1.92
C GLN A 203 -0.48 -7.63 0.54
N THR A 204 -1.43 -8.56 0.51
CA THR A 204 -2.15 -8.98 -0.69
C THR A 204 -3.56 -9.44 -0.32
N LEU A 205 -4.51 -9.20 -1.21
CA LEU A 205 -5.89 -9.68 -1.08
C LEU A 205 -6.14 -10.68 -2.21
N VAL A 206 -6.56 -11.90 -1.85
CA VAL A 206 -6.97 -12.92 -2.82
C VAL A 206 -8.44 -13.23 -2.60
N MET A 207 -9.24 -12.85 -3.59
CA MET A 207 -10.69 -12.87 -3.54
C MET A 207 -11.21 -14.04 -4.36
N LEU A 208 -12.30 -14.67 -3.91
CA LEU A 208 -12.99 -15.76 -4.60
C LEU A 208 -14.47 -15.39 -4.75
N GLU A 209 -14.93 -15.27 -5.99
CA GLU A 209 -16.35 -15.10 -6.30
C GLU A 209 -17.05 -16.47 -6.34
N THR A 210 -18.05 -16.68 -5.48
CA THR A 210 -18.75 -17.98 -5.38
C THR A 210 -20.20 -17.82 -4.92
N VAL A 211 -20.99 -18.89 -5.05
CA VAL A 211 -22.34 -19.01 -4.47
C VAL A 211 -22.30 -20.11 -3.42
N PRO A 212 -22.00 -19.77 -2.15
CA PRO A 212 -21.71 -20.78 -1.13
C PRO A 212 -22.95 -21.57 -0.75
N ARG A 213 -22.86 -22.90 -0.80
CA ARG A 213 -23.94 -23.81 -0.35
C ARG A 213 -23.71 -24.24 1.09
N SER A 214 -24.81 -24.48 1.82
CA SER A 214 -24.73 -24.93 3.21
C SER A 214 -23.89 -26.21 3.35
N GLY A 215 -22.93 -26.20 4.27
CA GLY A 215 -22.03 -27.33 4.53
C GLY A 215 -20.73 -27.31 3.72
N GLU A 216 -20.59 -26.42 2.74
CA GLU A 216 -19.32 -26.24 2.03
C GLU A 216 -18.27 -25.54 2.91
N VAL A 217 -17.02 -25.97 2.74
CA VAL A 217 -15.85 -25.44 3.42
C VAL A 217 -14.92 -24.81 2.38
N TYR A 218 -14.57 -23.56 2.59
CA TYR A 218 -13.61 -22.82 1.78
C TYR A 218 -12.36 -22.59 2.61
N THR A 219 -11.19 -22.84 2.03
CA THR A 219 -9.91 -22.71 2.73
C THR A 219 -8.99 -21.80 1.94
N CYS A 220 -8.47 -20.76 2.59
CA CYS A 220 -7.34 -20.00 2.07
C CYS A 220 -6.05 -20.63 2.61
N GLN A 221 -5.18 -21.06 1.70
CA GLN A 221 -3.87 -21.59 2.02
C GLN A 221 -2.79 -20.58 1.60
N VAL A 222 -1.85 -20.31 2.50
CA VAL A 222 -0.77 -19.35 2.28
C VAL A 222 0.58 -20.03 2.51
N GLU A 223 1.44 -19.96 1.50
CA GLU A 223 2.83 -20.40 1.57
C GLU A 223 3.75 -19.18 1.55
N HIS A 224 4.66 -19.13 2.52
CA HIS A 224 5.57 -18.01 2.68
C HIS A 224 6.89 -18.47 3.31
N PRO A 225 8.06 -17.95 2.90
CA PRO A 225 9.37 -18.41 3.41
C PRO A 225 9.61 -18.22 4.91
N SER A 226 8.73 -17.50 5.63
CA SER A 226 8.82 -17.33 7.09
C SER A 226 8.14 -18.44 7.91
N VAL A 227 7.43 -19.36 7.25
CA VAL A 227 6.69 -20.46 7.88
C VAL A 227 7.13 -21.79 7.28
N THR A 228 7.24 -22.82 8.12
CA THR A 228 7.70 -24.16 7.70
C THR A 228 6.58 -24.97 7.04
N SER A 229 5.33 -24.68 7.39
CA SER A 229 4.13 -25.33 6.83
C SER A 229 3.14 -24.28 6.32
N PRO A 230 2.30 -24.62 5.32
CA PRO A 230 1.30 -23.70 4.79
C PRO A 230 0.30 -23.28 5.87
N LEU A 231 0.05 -21.99 5.98
CA LEU A 231 -1.01 -21.47 6.85
C LEU A 231 -2.36 -21.71 6.17
N THR A 232 -3.32 -22.26 6.91
CA THR A 232 -4.67 -22.52 6.39
C THR A 232 -5.70 -21.84 7.27
N VAL A 233 -6.64 -21.13 6.64
CA VAL A 233 -7.78 -20.50 7.32
C VAL A 233 -9.06 -20.95 6.63
N GLU A 234 -9.92 -21.62 7.39
CA GLU A 234 -11.22 -22.11 6.90
C GLU A 234 -12.32 -21.07 7.08
N TRP A 235 -13.22 -21.01 6.12
CA TRP A 235 -14.50 -20.33 6.19
C TRP A 235 -15.62 -21.30 5.80
N ARG A 236 -16.70 -21.32 6.58
CA ARG A 236 -17.84 -22.22 6.37
C ARG A 236 -19.08 -21.43 6.03
N ALA A 237 -19.78 -21.88 4.99
CA ALA A 237 -21.08 -21.35 4.63
C ALA A 237 -22.11 -21.73 5.70
N ARG A 238 -22.37 -20.82 6.64
CA ARG A 238 -23.45 -20.97 7.62
C ARG A 238 -24.74 -20.36 7.05
N SER A 239 -25.85 -21.07 7.20
CA SER A 239 -27.17 -20.50 6.93
C SER A 239 -27.48 -19.41 7.97
N GLU A 240 -27.93 -18.22 7.53
CA GLU A 240 -28.49 -17.20 8.43
C GLU A 240 -29.61 -17.75 9.33
N SER A 241 -30.36 -18.75 8.82
CA SER A 241 -31.39 -19.46 9.60
C SER A 241 -30.83 -20.18 10.82
N ALA A 242 -29.62 -20.76 10.73
CA ALA A 242 -29.00 -21.46 11.86
C ALA A 242 -28.58 -20.49 12.98
N GLN A 243 -28.13 -19.28 12.62
CA GLN A 243 -27.71 -18.24 13.56
C GLN A 243 -28.92 -17.61 14.27
N SER A 244 -30.00 -17.36 13.52
CA SER A 244 -31.29 -16.90 14.08
C SER A 244 -31.95 -17.94 15.00
N LYS A 245 -31.93 -19.23 14.62
CA LYS A 245 -32.47 -20.32 15.43
C LYS A 245 -31.68 -20.56 16.72
N MET A 246 -30.34 -20.43 16.70
CA MET A 246 -29.53 -20.49 17.93
C MET A 246 -29.85 -19.33 18.89
N LEU A 247 -29.98 -18.10 18.40
CA LEU A 247 -30.32 -16.95 19.26
C LEU A 247 -31.71 -17.09 19.90
N SER A 248 -32.69 -17.58 19.13
CA SER A 248 -34.03 -17.85 19.66
C SER A 248 -34.03 -18.97 20.70
N GLY A 249 -33.22 -20.02 20.50
CA GLY A 249 -33.09 -21.14 21.44
C GLY A 249 -32.45 -20.73 22.77
N VAL A 250 -31.40 -19.92 22.72
CA VAL A 250 -30.75 -19.37 23.93
C VAL A 250 -31.71 -18.43 24.67
N GLY A 251 -32.44 -17.57 23.96
CA GLY A 251 -33.46 -16.72 24.56
C GLY A 251 -34.55 -17.51 25.30
N GLY A 252 -35.05 -18.58 24.69
CA GLY A 252 -36.04 -19.48 25.31
C GLY A 252 -35.50 -20.22 26.54
N PHE A 253 -34.24 -20.68 26.50
CA PHE A 253 -33.62 -21.39 27.63
C PHE A 253 -33.40 -20.47 28.84
N VAL A 254 -32.95 -19.23 28.61
CA VAL A 254 -32.77 -18.24 29.69
C VAL A 254 -34.12 -17.89 30.34
N LEU A 255 -35.17 -17.69 29.54
CA LEU A 255 -36.52 -17.47 30.05
C LEU A 255 -37.01 -18.67 30.87
N GLY A 256 -36.79 -19.89 30.38
CA GLY A 256 -37.16 -21.12 31.11
C GLY A 256 -36.47 -21.27 32.46
N LEU A 257 -35.17 -20.97 32.54
CA LEU A 257 -34.42 -21.01 33.80
C LEU A 257 -34.89 -19.95 34.80
N LEU A 258 -35.28 -18.76 34.34
CA LEU A 258 -35.85 -17.72 35.20
C LEU A 258 -37.17 -18.19 35.83
N PHE A 259 -38.07 -18.77 35.01
CA PHE A 259 -39.34 -19.31 35.53
C PHE A 259 -39.13 -20.47 36.50
N LEU A 260 -38.18 -21.37 36.21
CA LEU A 260 -37.81 -22.47 37.12
C LEU A 260 -37.25 -21.95 38.45
N GLY A 261 -36.36 -20.95 38.41
CA GLY A 261 -35.80 -20.33 39.62
C GLY A 261 -36.87 -19.66 40.49
N VAL A 262 -37.78 -18.91 39.87
CA VAL A 262 -38.92 -18.29 40.58
C VAL A 262 -39.86 -19.37 41.15
N GLY A 263 -40.16 -20.41 40.38
CA GLY A 263 -40.98 -21.54 40.82
C GLY A 263 -40.38 -22.26 42.04
N LEU A 264 -39.07 -22.56 42.00
CA LEU A 264 -38.34 -23.15 43.12
C LEU A 264 -38.38 -22.25 44.36
N PHE A 265 -38.15 -20.95 44.18
CA PHE A 265 -38.17 -19.98 45.28
C PHE A 265 -39.54 -19.91 45.98
N ILE A 266 -40.63 -19.89 45.21
CA ILE A 266 -41.99 -19.92 45.75
C ILE A 266 -42.26 -21.26 46.46
N TYR A 267 -41.88 -22.38 45.85
CA TYR A 267 -42.04 -23.71 46.44
C TYR A 267 -41.35 -23.85 47.80
N PHE A 268 -40.08 -23.43 47.90
CA PHE A 268 -39.33 -23.46 49.16
C PHE A 268 -39.84 -22.47 50.20
N ARG A 269 -40.36 -21.31 49.79
CA ARG A 269 -41.05 -20.39 50.72
C ARG A 269 -42.34 -20.99 51.27
N ASN A 270 -43.08 -21.75 50.47
CA ASN A 270 -44.33 -22.37 50.90
C ASN A 270 -44.09 -23.54 51.87
N GLN A 271 -43.02 -24.32 51.67
CA GLN A 271 -42.63 -25.38 52.61
C GLN A 271 -42.20 -24.82 53.98
N LYS A 272 -41.62 -23.62 54.06
CA LYS A 272 -41.29 -22.97 55.33
C LYS A 272 -42.52 -22.44 56.09
N GLY A 273 -43.70 -22.38 55.48
CA GLY A 273 -44.94 -21.92 56.11
C GLY A 273 -45.80 -23.00 56.78
N HIS A 274 -45.43 -24.28 56.69
CA HIS A 274 -46.22 -25.40 57.24
C HIS A 274 -45.59 -26.08 58.48
N SER A 275 -44.50 -25.53 59.01
CA SER A 275 -43.84 -26.06 60.21
C SER A 275 -43.86 -25.05 61.34
N GLY A 276 -45.00 -24.88 62.00
CA GLY A 276 -45.07 -24.23 63.31
C GLY A 276 -46.35 -23.48 63.63
N LEU A 277 -47.35 -24.19 64.15
CA LEU A 277 -48.31 -23.67 65.15
C LEU A 277 -49.08 -24.86 65.75
N GLN A 278 -48.70 -25.26 66.97
CA GLN A 278 -49.48 -26.16 67.81
C GLN A 278 -50.04 -25.34 68.98
N PRO A 279 -51.37 -25.26 69.19
CA PRO A 279 -51.96 -24.73 70.42
C PRO A 279 -52.12 -25.82 71.49
N THR A 280 -52.09 -25.33 72.73
CA THR A 280 -52.09 -26.02 74.02
C THR A 280 -53.48 -26.51 74.49
N GLY A 281 -53.50 -27.55 75.34
CA GLY A 281 -54.57 -27.87 76.31
C GLY A 281 -55.52 -29.01 75.88
N LEU A 282 -56.24 -29.74 76.75
CA LEU A 282 -56.39 -29.85 78.22
C LEU A 282 -57.45 -30.98 78.41
N LEU A 283 -57.27 -31.90 79.38
CA LEU A 283 -58.27 -32.82 79.99
C LEU A 283 -58.98 -33.82 79.04
N SER A 284 -59.31 -35.07 79.38
CA SER A 284 -59.57 -35.77 80.65
C SER A 284 -59.26 -37.26 80.47
#